data_AF-A0A8B3NLU0-F1
#
_entry.id   AF-A0A8B3NLU0-F1
#
_cell.length_a   1.000
_cell.length_b   1.000
_cell.length_c   1.000
_cell.angle_alpha   90.00
_cell.angle_beta   90.00
_cell.angle_gamma   90.00
#
_symmetry.space_group_name_H-M   'P 1'
#
loop_
_entity.id
_entity.type
_entity.pdbx_description
1 polymer ?
#
loop_
_entity_poly.entity_id
_entity_poly.type
_entity_poly.pdbx_seq_one_letter_code
_entity_poly.pdbx_strand_id
1 'polypeptide(L)'
;MHSSWVYDFTLASTDLLKALIRTAFSGVSHFFRSAHLEQLRSILDDPEASSNDRFVALELLKNAVISSEGMFPSCQDTGTAMVIGKKGESLLIDGDMHDAICAGISQTWQTRNLRFSQMTPLHV
;
A
#
# COMPACT_ATOMS: atom_id res chain seq x y z
N MET A 1 -24.12 -31.99 29.14
CA MET A 1 -22.90 -31.22 28.81
C MET A 1 -22.35 -31.73 27.48
N HIS A 2 -22.80 -31.17 26.36
CA HIS A 2 -22.23 -31.44 25.04
C HIS A 2 -21.89 -30.09 24.42
N SER A 3 -20.65 -29.65 24.63
CA SER A 3 -20.09 -28.54 23.88
C SER A 3 -19.44 -29.12 22.62
N SER A 4 -20.20 -29.20 21.54
CA SER A 4 -19.68 -29.53 20.22
C SER A 4 -19.00 -28.28 19.66
N TRP A 5 -17.73 -28.08 20.01
CA TRP A 5 -16.90 -27.05 19.38
C TRP A 5 -16.56 -27.52 17.96
N VAL A 6 -17.44 -27.22 17.00
CA VAL A 6 -17.07 -27.29 15.58
C VAL A 6 -16.27 -26.03 15.29
N TYR A 7 -14.95 -26.16 15.27
CA TYR A 7 -14.09 -25.07 14.84
C TYR A 7 -14.19 -24.95 13.31
N ASP A 8 -14.83 -23.88 12.84
CA ASP A 8 -14.84 -23.55 11.43
C ASP A 8 -13.52 -22.86 11.07
N PHE A 9 -12.73 -23.49 10.20
CA PHE A 9 -11.44 -22.97 9.76
C PHE A 9 -11.58 -22.37 8.36
N THR A 10 -11.07 -21.15 8.19
CA THR A 10 -10.91 -20.54 6.87
C THR A 10 -9.53 -20.88 6.33
N LEU A 11 -9.47 -21.50 5.15
CA LEU A 11 -8.22 -21.74 4.43
C LEU A 11 -7.97 -20.62 3.41
N ALA A 12 -6.80 -20.00 3.44
CA ALA A 12 -6.37 -19.00 2.47
C ALA A 12 -5.11 -19.47 1.74
N SER A 13 -5.07 -19.31 0.41
CA SER A 13 -3.92 -19.71 -0.40
C SER A 13 -2.83 -18.64 -0.40
N THR A 14 -1.59 -19.07 -0.67
CA THR A 14 -0.48 -18.14 -0.92
C THR A 14 -0.70 -17.27 -2.16
N ASP A 15 -1.45 -17.74 -3.17
CA ASP A 15 -1.84 -16.94 -4.34
C ASP A 15 -2.74 -15.77 -3.97
N LEU A 16 -3.68 -15.98 -3.05
CA LEU A 16 -4.52 -14.91 -2.51
C LEU A 16 -3.67 -13.85 -1.82
N LEU A 17 -2.70 -14.27 -0.99
CA LEU A 17 -1.79 -13.34 -0.31
C LEU A 17 -0.93 -12.56 -1.30
N LYS A 18 -0.33 -13.22 -2.30
CA LYS A 18 0.43 -12.54 -3.36
C LYS A 18 -0.43 -11.50 -4.08
N ALA A 19 -1.66 -11.86 -4.45
CA ALA A 19 -2.58 -10.95 -5.12
C ALA A 19 -2.98 -9.75 -4.24
N LEU A 20 -3.26 -9.99 -2.96
CA LEU A 20 -3.57 -8.95 -1.98
C LEU A 20 -2.42 -7.95 -1.86
N ILE A 21 -1.19 -8.44 -1.67
CA ILE A 21 0.00 -7.63 -1.53
C ILE A 21 0.26 -6.81 -2.80
N ARG A 22 0.17 -7.41 -3.99
CA ARG A 22 0.34 -6.68 -5.26
C ARG A 22 -0.68 -5.57 -5.43
N THR A 23 -1.93 -5.86 -5.08
CA THR A 23 -3.03 -4.89 -5.18
C THR A 23 -2.80 -3.74 -4.20
N ALA A 24 -2.42 -4.04 -2.96
CA ALA A 24 -2.17 -3.04 -1.94
C ALA A 24 -1.00 -2.12 -2.30
N PHE A 25 0.16 -2.68 -2.68
CA PHE A 25 1.34 -1.87 -3.00
C PHE A 25 1.19 -1.13 -4.34
N SER A 26 0.55 -1.72 -5.34
CA SER A 26 0.20 -0.95 -6.55
C SER A 26 -0.74 0.20 -6.20
N GLY A 27 -1.75 -0.04 -5.37
CA GLY A 27 -2.72 0.99 -5.00
C GLY A 27 -2.10 2.15 -4.23
N VAL A 28 -1.32 1.86 -3.17
CA VAL A 28 -0.73 2.91 -2.32
C VAL A 28 0.33 3.75 -3.03
N SER A 29 0.97 3.21 -4.07
CA SER A 29 1.93 3.98 -4.89
C SER A 29 1.28 4.99 -5.84
N HIS A 30 -0.02 4.84 -6.13
CA HIS A 30 -0.72 5.62 -7.15
C HIS A 30 -1.94 6.40 -6.65
N PHE A 31 -2.53 5.99 -5.53
CA PHE A 31 -3.77 6.57 -5.01
C PHE A 31 -3.60 7.09 -3.59
N PHE A 32 -4.41 8.09 -3.28
CA PHE A 32 -4.52 8.69 -1.95
C PHE A 32 -5.89 8.40 -1.35
N ARG A 33 -5.98 8.46 -0.02
CA ARG A 33 -7.28 8.44 0.68
C ARG A 33 -8.01 9.75 0.42
N SER A 34 -9.33 9.69 0.25
CA SER A 34 -10.16 10.88 0.04
C SER A 34 -9.96 11.94 1.13
N ALA A 35 -9.87 11.51 2.40
CA ALA A 35 -9.62 12.41 3.52
C ALA A 35 -8.31 13.22 3.40
N HIS A 36 -7.27 12.66 2.78
CA HIS A 36 -6.04 13.42 2.51
C HIS A 36 -6.22 14.41 1.35
N LEU A 37 -6.92 14.02 0.29
CA LEU A 37 -7.21 14.91 -0.84
C LEU A 37 -8.14 16.05 -0.43
N GLU A 38 -9.07 15.81 0.49
CA GLU A 38 -9.94 16.84 1.09
C GLU A 38 -9.13 17.88 1.87
N GLN A 39 -8.07 17.47 2.59
CA GLN A 39 -7.16 18.39 3.25
C GLN A 39 -6.41 19.29 2.26
N LEU A 40 -5.96 18.74 1.13
CA LEU A 40 -5.36 19.55 0.07
C LEU A 40 -6.39 20.51 -0.56
N ARG A 41 -7.61 20.04 -0.78
CA ARG A 41 -8.70 20.85 -1.32
C ARG A 41 -9.07 22.00 -0.38
N SER A 42 -9.10 21.78 0.93
CA SER A 42 -9.46 22.82 1.91
C SER A 42 -8.46 23.97 1.92
N ILE A 43 -7.16 23.71 1.68
CA ILE A 43 -6.14 24.78 1.54
C ILE A 43 -6.50 25.75 0.40
N LEU A 44 -7.10 25.24 -0.68
CA LEU A 44 -7.50 26.06 -1.81
C LEU A 44 -8.72 26.94 -1.52
N ASP A 45 -9.55 26.60 -0.53
CA ASP A 45 -10.74 27.38 -0.13
C ASP A 45 -10.49 28.30 1.07
N ASP A 46 -9.49 27.99 1.89
CA ASP A 46 -9.21 28.72 3.12
C ASP A 46 -8.75 30.16 2.82
N PRO A 47 -9.50 31.22 3.20
CA PRO A 47 -9.11 32.61 2.94
C PRO A 47 -7.79 33.02 3.60
N GLU A 48 -7.37 32.35 4.68
CA GLU A 48 -6.13 32.64 5.40
C GLU A 48 -4.91 31.94 4.77
N ALA A 49 -5.11 31.01 3.82
CA ALA A 49 -4.02 30.31 3.15
C ALA A 49 -3.22 31.24 2.24
N SER A 50 -1.89 31.19 2.38
CA SER A 50 -0.98 32.00 1.57
C SER A 50 -1.04 31.60 0.09
N SER A 51 -0.53 32.46 -0.79
CA SER A 51 -0.35 32.12 -2.21
C SER A 51 0.50 30.86 -2.40
N ASN A 52 1.49 30.65 -1.54
CA ASN A 52 2.39 29.52 -1.61
C ASN A 52 1.69 28.22 -1.17
N ASP A 53 0.89 28.27 -0.11
CA ASP A 53 0.13 27.09 0.35
C ASP A 53 -0.82 26.61 -0.75
N ARG A 54 -1.54 27.55 -1.38
CA ARG A 54 -2.45 27.23 -2.48
C ARG A 54 -1.71 26.69 -3.70
N PHE A 55 -0.56 27.29 -4.04
CA PHE A 55 0.27 26.81 -5.14
C PHE A 55 0.73 25.36 -4.91
N VAL A 56 1.30 25.07 -3.73
CA VAL A 56 1.77 23.74 -3.37
C VAL A 56 0.62 22.73 -3.36
N ALA A 57 -0.52 23.07 -2.74
CA ALA A 57 -1.68 22.19 -2.71
C ALA A 57 -2.20 21.84 -4.11
N LEU A 58 -2.22 22.81 -5.02
CA LEU A 58 -2.62 22.59 -6.40
C LEU A 58 -1.66 21.65 -7.14
N GLU A 59 -0.35 21.84 -6.98
CA GLU A 59 0.65 20.96 -7.62
C GLU A 59 0.61 19.53 -7.06
N LEU A 60 0.37 19.37 -5.75
CA LEU A 60 0.17 18.05 -5.14
C LEU A 60 -1.10 17.36 -5.67
N LEU A 61 -2.20 18.10 -5.86
CA LEU A 61 -3.43 17.56 -6.46
C LEU A 61 -3.23 17.16 -7.94
N LYS A 62 -2.51 17.97 -8.73
CA LYS A 62 -2.14 17.59 -10.12
C LYS A 62 -1.29 16.33 -10.15
N ASN A 63 -0.29 16.24 -9.26
CA ASN A 63 0.54 15.05 -9.13
C ASN A 63 -0.29 13.81 -8.76
N ALA A 64 -1.27 13.95 -7.86
CA ALA A 64 -2.19 12.86 -7.52
C ALA A 64 -3.03 12.40 -8.72
N VAL A 65 -3.51 13.33 -9.56
CA VAL A 65 -4.23 13.00 -10.80
C VAL A 65 -3.33 12.23 -11.76
N ILE A 66 -2.12 12.72 -12.04
CA ILE A 66 -1.16 12.06 -12.93
C ILE A 66 -0.81 10.66 -12.40
N SER A 67 -0.58 10.54 -11.09
CA SER A 67 -0.21 9.26 -10.49
C SER A 67 -1.33 8.22 -10.57
N SER A 68 -2.59 8.66 -10.51
CA SER A 68 -3.77 7.80 -10.58
C SER A 68 -3.92 7.05 -11.91
N GLU A 69 -3.24 7.48 -12.97
CA GLU A 69 -3.18 6.77 -14.26
C GLU A 69 -2.36 5.46 -14.18
N GLY A 70 -1.63 5.24 -13.07
CA GLY A 70 -0.92 3.99 -12.80
C GLY A 70 0.40 3.82 -13.55
N MET A 71 0.85 4.86 -14.27
CA MET A 71 2.14 4.86 -14.98
C MET A 71 3.27 5.42 -14.10
N PHE A 72 3.05 6.55 -13.42
CA PHE A 72 4.04 7.19 -12.55
C PHE A 72 3.62 7.11 -11.08
N PRO A 73 4.53 6.73 -10.15
CA PRO A 73 4.21 6.75 -8.73
C PRO A 73 4.08 8.19 -8.25
N SER A 74 3.36 8.38 -7.15
CA SER A 74 3.08 9.70 -6.59
C SER A 74 4.32 10.39 -6.02
N CYS A 75 5.37 9.63 -5.75
CA CYS A 75 6.67 10.10 -5.25
C CYS A 75 7.79 9.26 -5.88
N GLN A 76 8.97 9.87 -6.11
CA GLN A 76 10.15 9.13 -6.59
C GLN A 76 10.65 8.14 -5.52
N ASP A 77 10.45 8.47 -4.25
CA ASP A 77 10.71 7.57 -3.15
C ASP A 77 9.47 6.71 -2.89
N THR A 78 9.48 5.51 -3.43
CA THR A 78 8.38 4.55 -3.25
C THR A 78 8.45 3.81 -1.90
N GLY A 79 9.42 4.17 -1.05
CA GLY A 79 9.49 3.79 0.35
C GLY A 79 9.95 2.36 0.64
N THR A 80 9.82 1.98 1.91
CA THR A 80 10.04 0.63 2.43
C THR A 80 8.70 -0.09 2.55
N ALA A 81 8.59 -1.28 1.96
CA ALA A 81 7.40 -2.10 2.08
C ALA A 81 7.25 -2.59 3.53
N MET A 82 6.21 -2.14 4.22
CA MET A 82 5.88 -2.57 5.57
C MET A 82 4.55 -3.31 5.58
N VAL A 83 4.52 -4.50 6.19
CA VAL A 83 3.32 -5.32 6.32
C VAL A 83 3.06 -5.58 7.79
N ILE A 84 1.88 -5.16 8.25
CA ILE A 84 1.37 -5.47 9.58
C ILE A 84 0.16 -6.40 9.39
N GLY A 85 0.35 -7.68 9.71
CA GLY A 85 -0.70 -8.70 9.60
C GLY A 85 -1.31 -9.05 10.96
N LYS A 86 -2.63 -9.20 11.01
CA LYS A 86 -3.34 -9.78 12.16
C LYS A 86 -4.04 -11.05 11.68
N LYS A 87 -3.46 -12.23 11.98
CA LYS A 87 -4.03 -13.53 11.59
C LYS A 87 -4.77 -14.13 12.78
N GLY A 88 -6.07 -14.41 12.62
CA GLY A 88 -6.85 -15.15 13.61
C GLY A 88 -6.41 -16.60 13.74
N GLU A 89 -6.76 -17.24 14.86
CA GLU A 89 -6.48 -18.67 15.10
C GLU A 89 -7.15 -19.56 14.05
N SER A 90 -8.41 -19.27 13.71
CA SER A 90 -9.21 -20.01 12.72
C SER A 90 -8.83 -19.76 11.26
N LEU A 91 -7.84 -18.91 10.96
CA LEU A 91 -7.34 -18.67 9.60
C LEU A 91 -6.06 -19.48 9.37
N LEU A 92 -6.13 -20.44 8.46
CA LEU A 92 -5.00 -21.26 8.03
C LEU A 92 -4.48 -20.74 6.69
N ILE A 93 -3.17 -20.68 6.54
CA ILE A 93 -2.54 -20.40 5.24
C ILE A 93 -2.06 -21.72 4.65
N ASP A 94 -2.49 -22.02 3.43
CA ASP A 94 -2.00 -23.15 2.66
C ASP A 94 -0.65 -22.80 2.01
N GLY A 95 0.43 -22.96 2.79
CA GLY A 95 1.81 -22.69 2.39
C GLY A 95 2.52 -21.64 3.24
N ASP A 96 3.66 -21.16 2.75
CA ASP A 96 4.46 -20.16 3.47
C ASP A 96 3.93 -18.74 3.26
N MET A 97 3.45 -18.13 4.33
CA MET A 97 2.91 -16.76 4.30
C MET A 97 4.00 -15.72 4.05
N HIS A 98 5.19 -15.89 4.65
CA HIS A 98 6.27 -14.91 4.55
C HIS A 98 6.76 -14.83 3.11
N ASP A 99 7.03 -15.97 2.50
CA ASP A 99 7.47 -16.04 1.10
C ASP A 99 6.40 -15.51 0.15
N ALA A 100 5.12 -15.80 0.41
CA ALA A 100 4.03 -15.26 -0.39
C ALA A 100 3.95 -13.72 -0.31
N ILE A 101 4.14 -13.14 0.88
CA ILE A 101 4.17 -11.70 1.07
C ILE A 101 5.37 -11.09 0.35
N CYS A 102 6.57 -11.64 0.56
CA CYS A 102 7.82 -11.17 -0.06
C CYS A 102 7.75 -11.27 -1.59
N ALA A 103 7.18 -12.36 -2.14
CA ALA A 103 6.98 -12.53 -3.57
C ALA A 103 6.02 -11.48 -4.14
N GLY A 104 4.92 -11.18 -3.44
CA GLY A 104 3.99 -10.13 -3.84
C GLY A 104 4.63 -8.73 -3.87
N ILE A 105 5.44 -8.40 -2.87
CA ILE A 105 6.20 -7.15 -2.80
C ILE A 105 7.18 -7.08 -3.98
N SER A 106 8.03 -8.11 -4.11
CA SER A 106 9.06 -8.19 -5.15
C SER A 106 8.45 -8.05 -6.55
N GLN A 107 7.38 -8.79 -6.85
CA GLN A 107 6.70 -8.70 -8.14
C GLN A 107 6.13 -7.31 -8.41
N THR A 108 5.60 -6.61 -7.39
CA THR A 108 5.08 -5.26 -7.55
C THR A 108 6.17 -4.30 -8.00
N TRP A 109 7.32 -4.31 -7.33
CA TRP A 109 8.44 -3.44 -7.69
C TRP A 109 9.11 -3.83 -9.01
N GLN A 110 9.07 -5.11 -9.41
CA GLN A 110 9.61 -5.56 -10.70
C GLN A 110 8.74 -5.18 -11.89
N THR A 111 7.41 -5.07 -11.70
CA THR A 111 6.45 -4.91 -12.81
C THR A 111 5.86 -3.51 -12.92
N ARG A 112 6.13 -2.64 -11.94
CA ARG A 112 5.69 -1.24 -11.90
C ARG A 112 6.90 -0.32 -11.96
N ASN A 113 6.68 0.94 -12.33
CA ASN A 113 7.71 1.98 -12.37
C ASN A 113 8.04 2.51 -10.96
N LEU A 114 8.48 1.63 -10.06
CA LEU A 114 8.82 1.94 -8.66
C LEU A 114 10.33 1.92 -8.43
N ARG A 115 10.78 2.46 -7.30
CA ARG A 115 12.21 2.57 -6.98
C ARG A 115 12.66 1.51 -5.97
N PHE A 116 13.67 0.72 -6.34
CA PHE A 116 14.38 -0.16 -5.40
C PHE A 116 15.21 0.69 -4.43
N SER A 117 14.74 0.83 -3.20
CA SER A 117 15.28 1.81 -2.24
C SER A 117 15.97 1.17 -1.02
N GLN A 118 16.09 -0.16 -0.99
CA GLN A 118 16.69 -0.88 0.14
C GLN A 118 18.18 -1.13 -0.11
N MET A 119 19.00 -0.91 0.91
CA MET A 119 20.44 -1.20 0.90
C MET A 119 20.78 -2.10 2.08
N THR A 120 21.33 -3.27 1.80
CA THR A 120 21.70 -4.25 2.85
C THR A 120 23.21 -4.17 3.11
N PRO A 121 23.67 -4.16 4.37
CA PRO A 121 25.09 -4.24 4.67
C PRO A 121 25.65 -5.61 4.24
N LEU A 122 26.82 -5.63 3.60
CA LEU A 122 27.47 -6.88 3.17
C LEU A 122 28.21 -7.58 4.32
N HIS A 123 28.56 -6.82 5.37
CA HIS A 123 29.27 -7.27 6.56
C HIS A 123 28.74 -6.52 7.79
N VAL A 124 28.80 -7.17 8.95
CA VAL A 124 28.45 -6.59 10.27
C VAL A 124 29.72 -6.23 11.01
#